data_AF-A0A9W4I494-F1
#
_entry.id   AF-A0A9W4I494-F1
#
_cell.length_a   1.000
_cell.length_b   1.000
_cell.length_c   1.000
_cell.angle_alpha   90.00
_cell.angle_beta   90.00
_cell.angle_gamma   90.00
#
_symmetry.space_group_name_H-M   'P 1'
#
loop_
_entity.id
_entity.type
_entity.pdbx_description
1 polymer ?
#
loop_
_entity_poly.entity_id
_entity_poly.type
_entity_poly.pdbx_seq_one_letter_code
_entity_poly.pdbx_strand_id
1 'polypeptide(L)'
;MAPKLRLMRDCSIAFCLVWLTLFYYVVMHPHSTGIQAPGINMHRIAEVSMLYGDTNMMYERALFTHERHAKIWGHPMHTLRQDISAGVWNKPTYLSSLVIAELAKPAGRRMEWLMWVDSDIIILNDEIPVEIFLPPSDMKDIHLVASRDQNGLDSGVMFLHVHPWTVSLLTEIMAYPLYLPGIDLGQSADPEGMGRVLNKTTGGPSGKGYTDGVVYLPKPWINAYQRDMVYEGNKGDLLVHFPELEKRQWQYMAKWLDATENMPHEWDVSLQETGYLDRTTIYWSLLRRARNTVESLEKKMQSGGSLPGRPMEKIANFKKVLRENSDDMELIQTQLNALDALFG
;
A
#
# COMPACT_ATOMS: atom_id res chain seq x y z
N MET A 1 -16.51 17.06 65.36
CA MET A 1 -15.67 17.72 64.33
C MET A 1 -14.92 16.74 63.40
N ALA A 2 -15.20 15.43 63.40
CA ALA A 2 -14.44 14.42 62.63
C ALA A 2 -15.00 13.94 61.26
N PRO A 3 -16.28 14.09 60.88
CA PRO A 3 -16.79 13.50 59.63
C PRO A 3 -16.50 14.35 58.38
N LYS A 4 -16.40 15.68 58.50
CA LYS A 4 -16.12 16.58 57.36
C LYS A 4 -14.69 16.43 56.80
N LEU A 5 -13.71 16.14 57.66
CA LEU A 5 -12.31 15.95 57.23
C LEU A 5 -12.10 14.64 56.46
N ARG A 6 -12.81 13.56 56.81
CA ARG A 6 -12.76 12.29 56.06
C ARG A 6 -13.37 12.44 54.67
N LEU A 7 -14.54 13.09 54.57
CA LEU A 7 -15.21 13.33 53.30
C LEU A 7 -14.34 14.18 52.35
N MET A 8 -13.68 15.23 52.85
CA MET A 8 -12.75 16.03 52.03
C MET A 8 -11.56 15.20 51.54
N ARG A 9 -10.98 14.34 52.39
CA ARG A 9 -9.84 13.49 52.01
C ARG A 9 -10.23 12.48 50.94
N ASP A 10 -11.40 11.86 51.07
CA ASP A 10 -11.88 10.85 50.13
C ASP A 10 -12.24 11.48 48.77
N CYS A 11 -12.81 12.70 48.76
CA CYS A 11 -13.01 13.48 47.53
C CYS A 11 -11.68 13.88 46.86
N SER A 12 -10.65 14.26 47.62
CA SER A 12 -9.34 14.61 47.05
C SER A 12 -8.66 13.41 46.41
N ILE A 13 -8.74 12.22 47.03
CA ILE A 13 -8.18 10.99 46.46
C ILE A 13 -8.92 10.60 45.17
N ALA A 14 -10.26 10.67 45.18
CA ALA A 14 -11.05 10.39 43.98
C ALA A 14 -10.71 11.36 42.83
N PHE A 15 -10.54 12.66 43.14
CA PHE A 15 -10.15 13.65 42.14
C PHE A 15 -8.75 13.38 41.58
N CYS A 16 -7.77 13.03 42.42
CA CYS A 16 -6.43 12.65 41.98
C CYS A 16 -6.43 11.39 41.09
N LEU A 17 -7.24 10.38 41.42
CA LEU A 17 -7.35 9.18 40.60
C LEU A 17 -7.99 9.47 39.24
N VAL A 18 -9.06 10.28 39.20
CA VAL A 18 -9.67 10.73 37.95
C VAL A 18 -8.66 11.52 37.11
N TRP A 19 -7.93 12.45 37.73
CA TRP A 19 -6.90 13.23 37.04
C TRP A 19 -5.76 12.36 36.51
N LEU A 20 -5.29 11.38 37.28
CA LEU A 20 -4.26 10.43 36.83
C LEU A 20 -4.76 9.56 35.67
N THR A 21 -6.01 9.11 35.71
CA THR A 21 -6.60 8.34 34.59
C THR A 21 -6.81 9.19 33.35
N LEU A 22 -7.24 10.45 33.49
CA LEU A 22 -7.38 11.39 32.37
C LEU A 22 -6.03 11.77 31.80
N PHE A 23 -5.04 12.05 32.65
CA PHE A 23 -3.68 12.36 32.23
C PHE A 23 -3.04 11.16 31.53
N TYR A 24 -3.17 9.95 32.09
CA TYR A 24 -2.73 8.72 31.45
C TYR A 24 -3.45 8.50 30.11
N TYR A 25 -4.76 8.75 30.03
CA TYR A 25 -5.52 8.62 28.78
C TYR A 25 -5.04 9.61 27.72
N VAL A 26 -4.85 10.89 28.07
CA VAL A 26 -4.37 11.95 27.14
C VAL A 26 -2.93 11.72 26.70
N VAL A 27 -2.06 11.25 27.60
CA VAL A 27 -0.65 10.95 27.28
C VAL A 27 -0.50 9.68 26.45
N MET A 28 -1.31 8.64 26.71
CA MET A 28 -1.29 7.40 25.94
C MET A 28 -2.11 7.47 24.63
N HIS A 29 -3.00 8.44 24.52
CA HIS A 29 -3.80 8.69 23.32
C HIS A 29 -3.65 10.18 22.95
N PRO A 30 -2.46 10.62 22.49
CA PRO A 30 -2.35 11.92 21.88
C PRO A 30 -3.39 11.97 20.76
N HIS A 31 -4.35 12.89 20.88
CA HIS A 31 -5.20 13.21 19.74
C HIS A 31 -4.24 13.75 18.67
N SER A 32 -3.95 12.92 17.68
CA SER A 32 -3.34 13.37 16.45
C SER A 32 -4.26 14.43 15.88
N THR A 33 -3.96 15.69 16.13
CA THR A 33 -4.44 16.77 15.28
C THR A 33 -3.69 16.63 13.96
N GLY A 34 -3.98 15.55 13.24
CA GLY A 34 -3.59 15.41 11.85
C GLY A 34 -4.16 16.62 11.14
N ILE A 35 -3.36 17.22 10.29
CA ILE A 35 -3.82 18.23 9.35
C ILE A 35 -4.86 17.53 8.47
N GLN A 36 -6.14 17.60 8.85
CA GLN A 36 -7.23 17.17 7.99
C GLN A 36 -7.32 18.20 6.87
N ALA A 37 -6.62 17.93 5.78
CA ALA A 37 -6.94 18.57 4.51
C ALA A 37 -8.42 18.24 4.21
N PRO A 38 -9.29 19.24 4.02
CA PRO A 38 -10.70 18.99 3.81
C PRO A 38 -10.90 18.16 2.54
N GLY A 39 -11.46 16.95 2.67
CA GLY A 39 -11.83 16.09 1.55
C GLY A 39 -11.08 14.75 1.45
N ILE A 40 -10.04 14.50 2.25
CA ILE A 40 -9.35 13.19 2.28
C ILE A 40 -10.02 12.30 3.32
N ASN A 41 -10.80 11.30 2.89
CA ASN A 41 -11.30 10.26 3.78
C ASN A 41 -10.12 9.33 4.10
N MET A 42 -9.41 9.59 5.20
CA MET A 42 -8.18 8.89 5.52
C MET A 42 -8.48 7.43 5.87
N HIS A 43 -7.92 6.53 5.06
CA HIS A 43 -7.97 5.09 5.29
C HIS A 43 -7.25 4.72 6.60
N ARG A 44 -7.71 3.68 7.30
CA ARG A 44 -6.95 3.10 8.42
C ARG A 44 -5.89 2.17 7.86
N ILE A 45 -4.63 2.55 7.97
CA ILE A 45 -3.48 1.81 7.40
C ILE A 45 -2.64 1.24 8.53
N ALA A 46 -2.13 0.02 8.34
CA ALA A 46 -0.99 -0.50 9.09
C ALA A 46 0.21 -0.68 8.16
N GLU A 47 1.38 -0.27 8.61
CA GLU A 47 2.64 -0.58 7.93
C GLU A 47 3.15 -1.96 8.35
N VAL A 48 3.70 -2.72 7.41
CA VAL A 48 4.06 -4.13 7.60
C VAL A 48 5.40 -4.41 6.94
N SER A 49 6.29 -5.07 7.68
CA SER A 49 7.56 -5.55 7.14
C SER A 49 7.97 -6.87 7.76
N MET A 50 9.11 -7.41 7.32
CA MET A 50 9.77 -8.56 7.94
C MET A 50 11.27 -8.34 8.01
N LEU A 51 11.87 -8.69 9.14
CA LEU A 51 13.31 -8.66 9.34
C LEU A 51 13.68 -9.66 10.45
N TYR A 52 14.29 -10.77 10.06
CA TYR A 52 14.68 -11.88 10.94
C TYR A 52 15.99 -12.51 10.49
N GLY A 53 16.56 -13.38 11.33
CA GLY A 53 17.88 -13.98 11.11
C GLY A 53 19.00 -13.16 11.74
N ASP A 54 20.19 -13.22 11.15
CA ASP A 54 21.35 -12.46 11.62
C ASP A 54 21.10 -10.95 11.51
N THR A 55 21.46 -10.21 12.56
CA THR A 55 21.23 -8.77 12.61
C THR A 55 22.02 -8.05 11.51
N ASN A 56 21.29 -7.37 10.62
CA ASN A 56 21.86 -6.43 9.66
C ASN A 56 21.49 -5.00 10.07
N MET A 57 22.49 -4.23 10.50
CA MET A 57 22.28 -2.87 11.00
C MET A 57 21.68 -1.92 9.95
N MET A 58 21.92 -2.13 8.66
CA MET A 58 21.33 -1.27 7.63
C MET A 58 19.84 -1.52 7.49
N TYR A 59 19.41 -2.79 7.53
CA TYR A 59 17.99 -3.12 7.51
C TYR A 59 17.27 -2.66 8.77
N GLU A 60 17.90 -2.76 9.94
CA GLU A 60 17.30 -2.21 11.18
C GLU A 60 17.15 -0.69 11.10
N ARG A 61 18.14 0.03 10.56
CA ARG A 61 18.06 1.48 10.35
C ARG A 61 16.98 1.85 9.33
N ALA A 62 16.88 1.12 8.22
CA ALA A 62 15.82 1.34 7.24
C ALA A 62 14.43 1.10 7.84
N LEU A 63 14.25 0.01 8.58
CA LEU A 63 13.00 -0.27 9.30
C LEU A 63 12.66 0.84 10.30
N PHE A 64 13.65 1.40 10.98
CA PHE A 64 13.45 2.52 11.89
C PHE A 64 12.90 3.78 11.18
N THR A 65 13.24 4.00 9.91
CA THR A 65 12.65 5.11 9.13
C THR A 65 11.15 4.93 8.91
N HIS A 66 10.69 3.69 8.67
CA HIS A 66 9.26 3.36 8.60
C HIS A 66 8.59 3.45 9.97
N GLU A 67 9.21 2.94 11.04
CA GLU A 67 8.65 3.06 12.40
C GLU A 67 8.44 4.53 12.82
N ARG A 68 9.39 5.40 12.45
CA ARG A 68 9.30 6.85 12.62
C ARG A 68 8.15 7.44 11.81
N HIS A 69 8.06 7.13 10.53
CA HIS A 69 7.01 7.60 9.63
C HIS A 69 5.61 7.16 10.11
N ALA A 70 5.44 5.86 10.37
CA ALA A 70 4.21 5.30 10.91
C ALA A 70 3.77 6.01 12.20
N LYS A 71 4.72 6.34 13.09
CA LYS A 71 4.42 7.07 14.32
C LYS A 71 3.94 8.50 14.07
N ILE A 72 4.51 9.20 13.08
CA ILE A 72 4.10 10.57 12.70
C ILE A 72 2.65 10.57 12.21
N TRP A 73 2.28 9.58 11.39
CA TRP A 73 0.95 9.47 10.79
C TRP A 73 -0.06 8.67 11.63
N GLY A 74 0.38 8.08 12.73
CA GLY A 74 -0.48 7.30 13.64
C GLY A 74 -0.83 5.91 13.10
N HIS A 75 -0.01 5.34 12.22
CA HIS A 75 -0.15 3.99 11.71
C HIS A 75 0.49 2.98 12.67
N PRO A 76 -0.19 1.88 13.03
CA PRO A 76 0.48 0.76 13.66
C PRO A 76 1.48 0.13 12.69
N MET A 77 2.64 -0.28 13.22
CA MET A 77 3.66 -1.00 12.48
C MET A 77 3.79 -2.45 12.96
N HIS A 78 3.82 -3.39 12.02
CA HIS A 78 3.91 -4.82 12.26
C HIS A 78 5.14 -5.43 11.57
N THR A 79 6.15 -5.79 12.36
CA THR A 79 7.37 -6.42 11.83
C THR A 79 7.44 -7.90 12.21
N LEU A 80 7.47 -8.79 11.22
CA LEU A 80 7.79 -10.19 11.47
C LEU A 80 9.27 -10.34 11.82
N ARG A 81 9.55 -10.81 13.04
CA ARG A 81 10.92 -10.98 13.57
C ARG A 81 11.38 -12.44 13.64
N GLN A 82 10.58 -13.38 13.13
CA GLN A 82 10.84 -14.81 13.19
C GLN A 82 10.58 -15.45 11.83
N ASP A 83 11.36 -16.47 11.51
CA ASP A 83 11.12 -17.32 10.35
C ASP A 83 9.97 -18.29 10.65
N ILE A 84 8.85 -18.19 9.93
CA ILE A 84 7.62 -18.94 10.21
C ILE A 84 7.20 -19.89 9.09
N SER A 85 7.88 -19.83 7.94
CA SER A 85 7.54 -20.55 6.72
C SER A 85 8.79 -20.81 5.90
N ALA A 86 8.73 -21.70 4.91
CA ALA A 86 9.89 -22.05 4.11
C ALA A 86 10.36 -20.86 3.23
N GLY A 87 11.37 -20.12 3.69
CA GLY A 87 12.07 -19.10 2.91
C GLY A 87 11.16 -17.99 2.36
N VAL A 88 11.09 -17.90 1.02
CA VAL A 88 10.35 -16.85 0.28
C VAL A 88 8.85 -16.77 0.60
N TRP A 89 8.26 -17.82 1.20
CA TRP A 89 6.84 -17.87 1.53
C TRP A 89 6.47 -17.16 2.83
N ASN A 90 7.43 -16.61 3.58
CA ASN A 90 7.17 -15.85 4.81
C ASN A 90 6.29 -14.62 4.57
N LYS A 91 6.58 -13.84 3.52
CA LYS A 91 5.80 -12.63 3.14
C LYS A 91 4.30 -12.94 2.98
N PRO A 92 3.86 -13.84 2.07
CA PRO A 92 2.44 -14.13 1.92
C PRO A 92 1.82 -14.84 3.13
N THR A 93 2.59 -15.66 3.87
CA THR A 93 2.10 -16.31 5.11
C THR A 93 1.79 -15.29 6.19
N TYR A 94 2.70 -14.35 6.42
CA TYR A 94 2.55 -13.32 7.45
C TYR A 94 1.45 -12.33 7.10
N LEU A 95 1.43 -11.84 5.85
CA LEU A 95 0.34 -10.99 5.35
C LEU A 95 -1.03 -11.68 5.52
N SER A 96 -1.13 -12.98 5.23
CA SER A 96 -2.37 -13.73 5.41
C SER A 96 -2.82 -13.72 6.87
N SER A 97 -1.89 -13.93 7.81
CA SER A 97 -2.18 -13.90 9.25
C SER A 97 -2.73 -12.53 9.71
N LEU A 98 -2.15 -11.44 9.21
CA LEU A 98 -2.57 -10.08 9.55
C LEU A 98 -3.94 -9.75 8.96
N VAL A 99 -4.16 -10.06 7.68
CA VAL A 99 -5.47 -9.83 7.03
C VAL A 99 -6.58 -10.61 7.77
N ILE A 100 -6.33 -11.86 8.14
CA ILE A 100 -7.31 -12.67 8.89
C ILE A 100 -7.57 -12.06 10.28
N ALA A 101 -6.52 -11.62 10.98
CA ALA A 101 -6.65 -10.99 12.29
C ALA A 101 -7.46 -9.67 12.22
N GLU A 102 -7.25 -8.86 11.18
CA GLU A 102 -8.04 -7.64 10.96
C GLU A 102 -9.48 -7.95 10.54
N LEU A 103 -9.72 -8.96 9.71
CA LEU A 103 -11.07 -9.38 9.33
C LEU A 103 -11.88 -9.92 10.51
N ALA A 104 -11.23 -10.47 11.54
CA ALA A 104 -11.89 -10.92 12.77
C ALA A 104 -12.36 -9.77 13.69
N LYS A 105 -11.89 -8.53 13.45
CA LYS A 105 -12.34 -7.33 14.18
C LYS A 105 -13.60 -6.74 13.52
N PRO A 106 -14.44 -5.99 14.28
CA PRO A 106 -15.54 -5.23 13.70
C PRO A 106 -15.07 -4.25 12.62
N ALA A 107 -15.86 -4.06 11.55
CA ALA A 107 -15.47 -3.25 10.39
C ALA A 107 -15.00 -1.82 10.73
N GLY A 108 -15.65 -1.17 11.71
CA GLY A 108 -15.27 0.18 12.16
C GLY A 108 -14.02 0.25 13.06
N ARG A 109 -13.42 -0.89 13.41
CA ARG A 109 -12.24 -0.99 14.29
C ARG A 109 -11.03 -1.64 13.62
N ARG A 110 -11.23 -2.36 12.53
CA ARG A 110 -10.14 -2.97 11.77
C ARG A 110 -9.42 -1.96 10.91
N MET A 111 -8.16 -2.27 10.59
CA MET A 111 -7.45 -1.61 9.50
C MET A 111 -8.17 -1.89 8.18
N GLU A 112 -8.10 -0.93 7.27
CA GLU A 112 -8.65 -1.04 5.92
C GLU A 112 -7.58 -1.51 4.94
N TRP A 113 -6.32 -1.09 5.15
CA TRP A 113 -5.21 -1.43 4.29
C TRP A 113 -3.98 -1.82 5.10
N LEU A 114 -3.18 -2.73 4.54
CA LEU A 114 -1.84 -3.05 4.99
C LEU A 114 -0.87 -2.54 3.92
N MET A 115 0.10 -1.71 4.30
CA MET A 115 1.22 -1.31 3.45
C MET A 115 2.40 -2.25 3.75
N TRP A 116 2.67 -3.18 2.84
CA TRP A 116 3.89 -3.98 2.87
C TRP A 116 5.08 -3.17 2.37
N VAL A 117 6.21 -3.27 3.07
CA VAL A 117 7.52 -2.76 2.65
C VAL A 117 8.63 -3.79 2.90
N ASP A 118 9.49 -4.01 1.90
CA ASP A 118 10.71 -4.81 2.07
C ASP A 118 11.76 -4.05 2.90
N SER A 119 12.66 -4.79 3.55
CA SER A 119 13.61 -4.23 4.54
C SER A 119 14.73 -3.38 3.93
N ASP A 120 14.88 -3.42 2.62
CA ASP A 120 15.80 -2.64 1.80
C ASP A 120 15.15 -1.36 1.24
N ILE A 121 14.13 -0.84 1.92
CA ILE A 121 13.43 0.40 1.56
C ILE A 121 13.55 1.42 2.70
N ILE A 122 13.91 2.65 2.35
CA ILE A 122 14.09 3.76 3.31
C ILE A 122 13.03 4.83 3.03
N ILE A 123 12.33 5.30 4.07
CA ILE A 123 11.53 6.53 3.98
C ILE A 123 12.45 7.74 3.92
N LEU A 124 12.31 8.55 2.87
CA LEU A 124 13.10 9.76 2.64
C LEU A 124 12.42 11.02 3.16
N ASN A 125 11.09 11.09 3.04
CA ASN A 125 10.30 12.27 3.36
C ASN A 125 9.16 11.88 4.29
N ASP A 126 9.24 12.31 5.55
CA ASP A 126 8.24 11.96 6.57
C ASP A 126 6.91 12.73 6.39
N GLU A 127 6.90 13.80 5.59
CA GLU A 127 5.75 14.70 5.40
C GLU A 127 4.69 14.12 4.44
N ILE A 128 4.90 12.93 3.89
CA ILE A 128 4.04 12.35 2.84
C ILE A 128 3.16 11.22 3.41
N PRO A 129 1.86 11.47 3.68
CA PRO A 129 0.96 10.43 4.16
C PRO A 129 0.72 9.38 3.08
N VAL A 130 0.86 8.10 3.44
CA VAL A 130 0.70 7.00 2.49
C VAL A 130 -0.75 6.80 2.02
N GLU A 131 -1.73 7.37 2.73
CA GLU A 131 -3.16 7.39 2.37
C GLU A 131 -3.42 8.02 1.00
N ILE A 132 -2.57 8.96 0.55
CA ILE A 132 -2.78 9.66 -0.72
C ILE A 132 -2.59 8.73 -1.92
N PHE A 133 -1.91 7.59 -1.73
CA PHE A 133 -1.67 6.57 -2.73
C PHE A 133 -2.76 5.50 -2.78
N LEU A 134 -3.78 5.59 -1.93
CA LEU A 134 -4.86 4.61 -1.88
C LEU A 134 -6.07 5.02 -2.73
N PRO A 135 -6.84 4.04 -3.23
CA PRO A 135 -8.02 4.33 -4.03
C PRO A 135 -9.08 5.04 -3.19
N PRO A 136 -9.80 6.03 -3.75
CA PRO A 136 -10.94 6.63 -3.09
C PRO A 136 -12.00 5.61 -2.66
N SER A 137 -12.70 5.90 -1.56
CA SER A 137 -13.65 4.96 -0.91
C SER A 137 -14.81 4.45 -1.79
N ASP A 138 -15.08 5.09 -2.93
CA ASP A 138 -16.07 4.65 -3.91
C ASP A 138 -15.56 3.52 -4.82
N MET A 139 -14.25 3.38 -5.01
CA MET A 139 -13.61 2.36 -5.84
C MET A 139 -13.32 1.07 -5.05
N LYS A 140 -14.39 0.45 -4.52
CA LYS A 140 -14.33 -0.67 -3.56
C LYS A 140 -13.86 -2.00 -4.15
N ASP A 141 -13.80 -2.09 -5.46
CA ASP A 141 -13.37 -3.26 -6.24
C ASP A 141 -11.83 -3.36 -6.33
N ILE A 142 -11.10 -2.34 -5.88
CA ILE A 142 -9.65 -2.38 -5.76
C ILE A 142 -9.25 -3.02 -4.43
N HIS A 143 -8.35 -4.01 -4.52
CA HIS A 143 -7.88 -4.79 -3.37
C HIS A 143 -6.35 -4.87 -3.28
N LEU A 144 -5.63 -4.57 -4.36
CA LEU A 144 -4.18 -4.49 -4.38
C LEU A 144 -3.75 -3.24 -5.14
N VAL A 145 -2.93 -2.40 -4.50
CA VAL A 145 -2.18 -1.33 -5.17
C VAL A 145 -0.70 -1.65 -5.07
N ALA A 146 0.00 -1.64 -6.20
CA ALA A 146 1.43 -1.96 -6.25
C ALA A 146 2.14 -1.11 -7.31
N SER A 147 3.42 -1.35 -7.54
CA SER A 147 4.15 -0.84 -8.69
C SER A 147 4.53 -1.98 -9.64
N ARG A 148 5.05 -1.59 -10.81
CA ARG A 148 5.64 -2.52 -11.77
C ARG A 148 7.03 -2.09 -12.16
N ASP A 149 7.82 -3.07 -12.58
CA ASP A 149 9.05 -2.85 -13.31
C ASP A 149 9.10 -3.70 -14.60
N GLN A 150 10.27 -3.76 -15.21
CA GLN A 150 10.52 -4.51 -16.45
C GLN A 150 10.19 -6.02 -16.35
N ASN A 151 10.13 -6.58 -15.13
CA ASN A 151 9.84 -7.98 -14.87
C ASN A 151 8.37 -8.25 -14.53
N GLY A 152 7.54 -7.21 -14.38
CA GLY A 152 6.13 -7.37 -14.03
C GLY A 152 5.77 -6.69 -12.72
N LEU A 153 5.10 -7.43 -11.83
CA LEU A 153 4.79 -6.96 -10.48
C LEU A 153 6.09 -6.74 -9.71
N ASP A 154 6.19 -5.59 -9.06
CA ASP A 154 7.18 -5.33 -8.03
C ASP A 154 6.50 -5.45 -6.66
N SER A 155 6.95 -6.41 -5.85
CA SER A 155 6.38 -6.71 -4.54
C SER A 155 7.16 -6.08 -3.37
N GLY A 156 8.04 -5.12 -3.65
CA GLY A 156 8.80 -4.37 -2.64
C GLY A 156 7.90 -3.47 -1.81
N VAL A 157 6.95 -2.79 -2.47
CA VAL A 157 5.91 -1.98 -1.82
C VAL A 157 4.54 -2.36 -2.37
N MET A 158 3.61 -2.75 -1.48
CA MET A 158 2.24 -3.11 -1.85
C MET A 158 1.25 -2.63 -0.80
N PHE A 159 0.10 -2.13 -1.24
CA PHE A 159 -1.04 -1.88 -0.37
C PHE A 159 -2.08 -2.97 -0.59
N LEU A 160 -2.36 -3.74 0.46
CA LEU A 160 -3.32 -4.83 0.45
C LEU A 160 -4.57 -4.44 1.24
N HIS A 161 -5.73 -4.47 0.59
CA HIS A 161 -7.00 -4.22 1.24
C HIS A 161 -7.32 -5.37 2.20
N VAL A 162 -7.70 -5.04 3.44
CA VAL A 162 -8.25 -6.01 4.40
C VAL A 162 -9.63 -6.47 3.93
N HIS A 163 -9.63 -7.51 3.09
CA HIS A 163 -10.81 -8.01 2.42
C HIS A 163 -10.72 -9.53 2.18
N PRO A 164 -11.84 -10.29 2.15
CA PRO A 164 -11.83 -11.71 1.81
C PRO A 164 -11.16 -12.01 0.45
N TRP A 165 -11.21 -11.06 -0.49
CA TRP A 165 -10.49 -11.17 -1.76
C TRP A 165 -8.99 -11.38 -1.56
N THR A 166 -8.38 -10.64 -0.64
CA THR A 166 -6.95 -10.72 -0.32
C THR A 166 -6.61 -12.04 0.36
N VAL A 167 -7.52 -12.58 1.18
CA VAL A 167 -7.36 -13.93 1.75
C VAL A 167 -7.31 -14.99 0.66
N SER A 168 -8.22 -14.94 -0.32
CA SER A 168 -8.19 -15.86 -1.47
C SER A 168 -6.90 -15.73 -2.27
N LEU A 169 -6.47 -14.49 -2.56
CA LEU A 169 -5.23 -14.23 -3.28
C LEU A 169 -4.02 -14.86 -2.58
N LEU A 170 -3.80 -14.52 -1.31
CA LEU A 170 -2.65 -15.01 -0.54
C LEU A 170 -2.67 -16.53 -0.36
N THR A 171 -3.87 -17.11 -0.17
CA THR A 171 -4.04 -18.57 -0.12
C THR A 171 -3.59 -19.23 -1.42
N GLU A 172 -4.00 -18.66 -2.57
CA GLU A 172 -3.65 -19.21 -3.87
C GLU A 172 -2.17 -19.04 -4.23
N ILE A 173 -1.55 -17.94 -3.80
CA ILE A 173 -0.10 -17.70 -3.90
C ILE A 173 0.67 -18.77 -3.14
N MET A 174 0.34 -18.99 -1.86
CA MET A 174 1.01 -20.01 -1.04
C MET A 174 0.78 -21.42 -1.57
N ALA A 175 -0.40 -21.69 -2.14
CA ALA A 175 -0.72 -22.98 -2.73
C ALA A 175 -0.06 -23.19 -4.11
N TYR A 176 0.33 -22.13 -4.82
CA TYR A 176 0.88 -22.18 -6.18
C TYR A 176 1.95 -23.26 -6.39
N PRO A 177 3.03 -23.31 -5.59
CA PRO A 177 4.06 -24.34 -5.73
C PRO A 177 3.56 -25.77 -5.45
N LEU A 178 2.47 -25.92 -4.68
CA LEU A 178 1.94 -27.24 -4.29
C LEU A 178 1.15 -27.92 -5.42
N TYR A 179 0.37 -27.16 -6.19
CA TYR A 179 -0.42 -27.71 -7.30
C TYR A 179 0.21 -27.51 -8.68
N LEU A 180 1.28 -26.71 -8.79
CA LEU A 180 2.11 -26.59 -10.00
C LEU A 180 3.61 -26.81 -9.70
N PRO A 181 4.01 -27.96 -9.13
CA PRO A 181 5.39 -28.20 -8.69
C PRO A 181 6.42 -28.25 -9.82
N GLY A 182 5.97 -28.37 -11.08
CA GLY A 182 6.84 -28.39 -12.26
C GLY A 182 7.21 -27.01 -12.82
N ILE A 183 6.70 -25.92 -12.23
CA ILE A 183 7.03 -24.56 -12.65
C ILE A 183 8.21 -24.07 -11.83
N ASP A 184 9.31 -23.74 -12.52
CA ASP A 184 10.43 -23.04 -11.92
C ASP A 184 10.06 -21.57 -11.70
N LEU A 185 10.10 -21.14 -10.44
CA LEU A 185 9.83 -19.76 -10.02
C LEU A 185 11.13 -18.94 -9.87
N GLY A 186 12.30 -19.56 -10.11
CA GLY A 186 13.60 -18.89 -10.01
C GLY A 186 13.97 -18.46 -8.59
N GLN A 187 14.90 -17.51 -8.50
CA GLN A 187 15.41 -16.99 -7.22
C GLN A 187 14.44 -16.02 -6.53
N SER A 188 13.61 -15.33 -7.31
CA SER A 188 12.59 -14.38 -6.82
C SER A 188 11.21 -15.03 -6.86
N ALA A 189 11.09 -16.18 -6.19
CA ALA A 189 9.91 -17.04 -6.32
C ALA A 189 8.62 -16.43 -5.73
N ASP A 190 8.70 -15.49 -4.77
CA ASP A 190 7.52 -14.81 -4.22
C ASP A 190 6.87 -13.81 -5.20
N PRO A 191 7.57 -12.80 -5.80
CA PRO A 191 6.96 -11.92 -6.79
C PRO A 191 6.56 -12.69 -8.05
N GLU A 192 7.34 -13.69 -8.47
CA GLU A 192 7.01 -14.48 -9.66
C GLU A 192 5.74 -15.31 -9.44
N GLY A 193 5.64 -16.01 -8.30
CA GLY A 193 4.44 -16.75 -7.92
C GLY A 193 3.21 -15.83 -7.81
N MET A 194 3.39 -14.66 -7.19
CA MET A 194 2.34 -13.65 -7.04
C MET A 194 1.88 -13.11 -8.39
N GLY A 195 2.80 -12.68 -9.26
CA GLY A 195 2.50 -12.19 -10.59
C GLY A 195 1.73 -13.21 -11.43
N ARG A 196 2.10 -14.49 -11.35
CA ARG A 196 1.38 -15.58 -12.05
C ARG A 196 -0.04 -15.78 -11.53
N VAL A 197 -0.26 -15.72 -10.22
CA VAL A 197 -1.62 -15.82 -9.64
C VAL A 197 -2.46 -14.61 -10.03
N LEU A 198 -1.90 -13.39 -9.96
CA LEU A 198 -2.60 -12.16 -10.33
C LEU A 198 -3.04 -12.15 -11.80
N ASN A 199 -2.23 -12.73 -12.69
CA ASN A 199 -2.51 -12.82 -14.12
C ASN A 199 -3.54 -13.90 -14.51
N LYS A 200 -4.04 -14.70 -13.56
CA LYS A 200 -5.09 -15.67 -13.84
C LYS A 200 -6.39 -14.97 -14.20
N THR A 201 -7.06 -15.50 -15.21
CA THR A 201 -8.40 -15.09 -15.67
C THR A 201 -9.52 -16.01 -15.17
N THR A 202 -9.16 -17.00 -14.35
CA THR A 202 -10.06 -17.98 -13.73
C THR A 202 -9.65 -18.18 -12.27
N GLY A 203 -10.54 -18.75 -11.46
CA GLY A 203 -10.31 -18.90 -10.01
C GLY A 203 -10.59 -17.63 -9.23
N GLY A 204 -9.99 -17.48 -8.05
CA GLY A 204 -10.31 -16.38 -7.13
C GLY A 204 -11.76 -16.38 -6.60
N PRO A 205 -12.13 -15.36 -5.81
CA PRO A 205 -13.41 -15.33 -5.09
C PRO A 205 -14.65 -15.38 -5.99
N SER A 206 -14.55 -14.85 -7.21
CA SER A 206 -15.65 -14.75 -8.17
C SER A 206 -15.54 -15.73 -9.34
N GLY A 207 -14.51 -16.60 -9.35
CA GLY A 207 -14.21 -17.49 -10.46
C GLY A 207 -13.59 -16.82 -11.69
N LYS A 208 -13.35 -15.50 -11.65
CA LYS A 208 -12.83 -14.68 -12.78
C LYS A 208 -11.36 -14.27 -12.62
N GLY A 209 -10.66 -14.84 -11.64
CA GLY A 209 -9.29 -14.46 -11.30
C GLY A 209 -9.20 -13.17 -10.47
N TYR A 210 -8.05 -12.51 -10.55
CA TYR A 210 -7.70 -11.38 -9.67
C TYR A 210 -7.46 -10.06 -10.41
N THR A 211 -7.27 -10.09 -11.73
CA THR A 211 -6.78 -8.94 -12.50
C THR A 211 -7.59 -7.65 -12.32
N ASP A 212 -8.91 -7.74 -12.10
CA ASP A 212 -9.78 -6.56 -11.96
C ASP A 212 -9.62 -5.86 -10.59
N GLY A 213 -9.08 -6.56 -9.59
CA GLY A 213 -8.86 -6.04 -8.24
C GLY A 213 -7.48 -5.41 -8.01
N VAL A 214 -6.66 -5.32 -9.06
CA VAL A 214 -5.28 -4.82 -8.98
C VAL A 214 -5.16 -3.49 -9.71
N VAL A 215 -4.35 -2.59 -9.16
CA VAL A 215 -3.95 -1.35 -9.83
C VAL A 215 -2.48 -1.09 -9.55
N TYR A 216 -1.78 -0.60 -10.57
CA TYR A 216 -0.39 -0.18 -10.51
C TYR A 216 -0.26 1.33 -10.54
N LEU A 217 0.46 1.89 -9.56
CA LEU A 217 0.87 3.29 -9.52
C LEU A 217 2.17 3.50 -10.31
N PRO A 218 2.44 4.73 -10.77
CA PRO A 218 3.76 5.10 -11.27
C PRO A 218 4.84 4.71 -10.26
N LYS A 219 5.77 3.85 -10.67
CA LYS A 219 6.79 3.28 -9.77
C LYS A 219 7.53 4.33 -8.92
N PRO A 220 7.99 5.49 -9.46
CA PRO A 220 8.69 6.48 -8.66
C PRO A 220 7.89 7.05 -7.48
N TRP A 221 6.56 6.92 -7.47
CA TRP A 221 5.75 7.45 -6.38
C TRP A 221 5.86 6.65 -5.10
N ILE A 222 5.93 5.32 -5.22
CA ILE A 222 5.86 4.40 -4.08
C ILE A 222 7.00 3.39 -4.04
N ASN A 223 7.90 3.40 -5.03
CA ASN A 223 8.91 2.36 -5.19
C ASN A 223 10.09 2.83 -6.07
N ALA A 224 10.56 4.07 -5.87
CA ALA A 224 11.68 4.64 -6.64
C ALA A 224 12.98 3.90 -6.33
N TYR A 225 13.68 3.40 -7.34
CA TYR A 225 14.91 2.65 -7.09
C TYR A 225 16.14 3.55 -6.97
N GLN A 226 17.09 3.13 -6.14
CA GLN A 226 18.49 3.51 -6.24
C GLN A 226 19.25 2.41 -6.99
N ARG A 227 19.83 2.76 -8.16
CA ARG A 227 20.77 1.88 -8.88
C ARG A 227 22.09 2.59 -9.12
N ASP A 228 23.16 2.03 -8.55
CA ASP A 228 24.49 2.66 -8.55
C ASP A 228 24.43 4.13 -8.08
N MET A 229 24.81 5.08 -8.92
CA MET A 229 24.80 6.53 -8.61
C MET A 229 23.47 7.22 -8.98
N VAL A 230 22.50 6.49 -9.53
CA VAL A 230 21.27 7.06 -10.07
C VAL A 230 20.09 6.71 -9.16
N TYR A 231 19.46 7.76 -8.63
CA TYR A 231 18.15 7.67 -7.99
C TYR A 231 17.08 7.95 -9.04
N GLU A 232 16.07 7.08 -9.15
CA GLU A 232 14.98 7.23 -10.12
C GLU A 232 13.94 8.29 -9.71
N GLY A 233 13.91 8.66 -8.42
CA GLY A 233 13.00 9.65 -7.89
C GLY A 233 13.57 11.07 -7.91
N ASN A 234 12.86 11.96 -7.22
CA ASN A 234 13.17 13.37 -7.06
C ASN A 234 13.26 13.74 -5.58
N LYS A 235 13.80 14.92 -5.32
CA LYS A 235 13.74 15.53 -4.00
C LYS A 235 12.28 15.68 -3.55
N GLY A 236 11.98 15.22 -2.33
CA GLY A 236 10.64 15.24 -1.76
C GLY A 236 9.81 13.98 -2.04
N ASP A 237 10.32 13.02 -2.81
CA ASP A 237 9.66 11.73 -2.97
C ASP A 237 9.64 10.95 -1.64
N LEU A 238 8.64 10.08 -1.47
CA LEU A 238 8.37 9.36 -0.22
C LEU A 238 9.55 8.50 0.24
N LEU A 239 10.11 7.69 -0.67
CA LEU A 239 11.01 6.60 -0.31
C LEU A 239 12.00 6.25 -1.42
N VAL A 240 13.01 5.46 -1.05
CA VAL A 240 13.96 4.84 -1.96
C VAL A 240 14.09 3.35 -1.67
N HIS A 241 14.08 2.54 -2.73
CA HIS A 241 14.23 1.09 -2.70
C HIS A 241 15.57 0.68 -3.30
N PHE A 242 16.26 -0.25 -2.66
CA PHE A 242 17.52 -0.81 -3.11
C PHE A 242 17.33 -2.28 -3.52
N PRO A 243 16.76 -2.56 -4.71
CA PRO A 243 16.50 -3.93 -5.12
C PRO A 243 17.82 -4.65 -5.39
N GLU A 244 17.87 -5.94 -5.02
CA GLU A 244 19.00 -6.82 -5.28
C GLU A 244 20.32 -6.24 -4.74
N LEU A 245 20.36 -5.94 -3.43
CA LEU A 245 21.52 -5.36 -2.72
C LEU A 245 22.81 -6.17 -2.90
N GLU A 246 23.51 -5.95 -4.02
CA GLU A 246 24.88 -6.40 -4.22
C GLU A 246 25.85 -5.53 -3.40
N LYS A 247 27.10 -5.99 -3.25
CA LYS A 247 28.11 -5.34 -2.37
C LYS A 247 28.23 -3.82 -2.56
N ARG A 248 28.02 -3.30 -3.78
CA ARG A 248 28.10 -1.87 -4.08
C ARG A 248 26.88 -1.07 -3.62
N GLN A 249 25.71 -1.68 -3.46
CA GLN A 249 24.51 -0.95 -3.07
C GLN A 249 24.50 -0.57 -1.58
N TRP A 250 25.17 -1.35 -0.72
CA TRP A 250 25.29 -1.05 0.72
C TRP A 250 25.86 0.33 1.03
N GLN A 251 26.83 0.80 0.23
CA GLN A 251 27.43 2.13 0.44
C GLN A 251 26.43 3.25 0.11
N TYR A 252 25.48 3.02 -0.80
CA TYR A 252 24.46 4.00 -1.14
C TYR A 252 23.34 3.98 -0.11
N MET A 253 22.93 2.80 0.33
CA MET A 253 22.00 2.65 1.45
C MET A 253 22.53 3.36 2.70
N ALA A 254 23.83 3.18 3.02
CA ALA A 254 24.50 3.91 4.09
C ALA A 254 24.34 5.44 3.96
N LYS A 255 24.64 5.99 2.77
CA LYS A 255 24.55 7.43 2.51
C LYS A 255 23.13 7.95 2.67
N TRP A 256 22.14 7.21 2.20
CA TRP A 256 20.74 7.59 2.34
C TRP A 256 20.29 7.57 3.80
N LEU A 257 20.65 6.54 4.56
CA LEU A 257 20.39 6.48 6.01
C LEU A 257 21.08 7.63 6.75
N ASP A 258 22.36 7.90 6.43
CA ASP A 258 23.09 9.01 7.05
C ASP A 258 22.44 10.37 6.71
N ALA A 259 21.92 10.53 5.48
CA ALA A 259 21.21 11.74 5.08
C ALA A 259 19.88 11.91 5.82
N THR A 260 19.05 10.86 5.91
CA THR A 260 17.74 10.93 6.59
C THR A 260 17.87 11.06 8.11
N GLU A 261 18.92 10.50 8.71
CA GLU A 261 19.16 10.59 10.15
C GLU A 261 19.82 11.90 10.59
N ASN A 262 20.78 12.42 9.81
CA ASN A 262 21.54 13.61 10.22
C ASN A 262 21.02 14.92 9.61
N MET A 263 20.31 14.84 8.48
CA MET A 263 19.81 16.00 7.73
C MET A 263 18.36 15.76 7.23
N PRO A 264 17.41 15.38 8.10
CA PRO A 264 16.05 15.02 7.67
C PRO A 264 15.37 16.15 6.87
N HIS A 265 15.53 17.40 7.31
CA HIS A 265 14.98 18.58 6.64
C HIS A 265 15.49 18.82 5.21
N GLU A 266 16.58 18.18 4.81
CA GLU A 266 17.05 18.28 3.43
C GLU A 266 16.07 17.60 2.48
N TRP A 267 15.44 16.49 2.89
CA TRP A 267 14.54 15.67 2.07
C TRP A 267 13.07 15.82 2.43
N ASP A 268 12.76 16.35 3.62
CA ASP A 268 11.40 16.67 4.05
C ASP A 268 10.84 17.88 3.28
N VAL A 269 10.24 17.61 2.12
CA VAL A 269 9.47 18.59 1.34
C VAL A 269 8.01 18.46 1.72
N SER A 270 7.35 19.56 2.05
CA SER A 270 5.95 19.52 2.47
C SER A 270 5.05 18.88 1.41
N LEU A 271 3.99 18.18 1.84
CA LEU A 271 3.05 17.51 0.94
C LEU A 271 2.54 18.43 -0.19
N GLN A 272 2.28 19.70 0.12
CA GLN A 272 1.79 20.69 -0.84
C GLN A 272 2.84 21.01 -1.93
N GLU A 273 4.12 21.02 -1.58
CA GLU A 273 5.21 21.37 -2.51
C GLU A 273 5.65 20.19 -3.38
N THR A 274 5.44 18.94 -2.93
CA THR A 274 5.79 17.75 -3.72
C THR A 274 4.93 17.57 -4.98
N GLY A 275 3.71 18.14 -4.99
CA GLY A 275 2.69 17.89 -6.01
C GLY A 275 2.06 16.49 -5.95
N TYR A 276 2.36 15.67 -4.94
CA TYR A 276 1.77 14.33 -4.84
C TYR A 276 0.25 14.36 -4.77
N LEU A 277 -0.33 15.28 -3.98
CA LEU A 277 -1.78 15.37 -3.81
C LEU A 277 -2.51 15.63 -5.14
N ASP A 278 -1.98 16.53 -5.97
CA ASP A 278 -2.54 16.81 -7.29
C ASP A 278 -2.39 15.60 -8.21
N ARG A 279 -1.20 15.00 -8.25
CA ARG A 279 -0.91 13.84 -9.09
C ARG A 279 -1.79 12.63 -8.76
N THR A 280 -1.94 12.28 -7.49
CA THR A 280 -2.79 11.15 -7.07
C THR A 280 -4.27 11.44 -7.28
N THR A 281 -4.71 12.69 -7.06
CA THR A 281 -6.09 13.11 -7.35
C THR A 281 -6.43 12.97 -8.84
N ILE A 282 -5.54 13.42 -9.72
CA ILE A 282 -5.70 13.30 -11.18
C ILE A 282 -5.72 11.82 -11.57
N TYR A 283 -4.78 11.03 -11.07
CA TYR A 283 -4.67 9.60 -11.33
C TYR A 283 -5.97 8.85 -10.98
N TRP A 284 -6.46 8.99 -9.75
CA TRP A 284 -7.66 8.30 -9.31
C TRP A 284 -8.91 8.77 -10.04
N SER A 285 -8.98 10.06 -10.39
CA SER A 285 -10.08 10.60 -11.19
C SER A 285 -10.10 10.03 -12.61
N LEU A 286 -8.93 9.89 -13.24
CA LEU A 286 -8.78 9.27 -14.56
C LEU A 286 -9.20 7.81 -14.54
N LEU A 287 -8.71 7.03 -13.57
CA LEU A 287 -9.10 5.62 -13.44
C LEU A 287 -10.58 5.43 -13.15
N ARG A 288 -11.16 6.25 -12.27
CA ARG A 288 -12.61 6.22 -12.00
C ARG A 288 -13.39 6.45 -13.28
N ARG A 289 -13.04 7.49 -14.05
CA ARG A 289 -13.70 7.77 -15.33
C ARG A 289 -13.55 6.61 -16.30
N ALA A 290 -12.34 6.06 -16.45
CA ALA A 290 -12.07 4.96 -17.35
C ALA A 290 -12.89 3.70 -17.00
N ARG A 291 -12.93 3.31 -15.72
CA ARG A 291 -13.72 2.16 -15.23
C ARG A 291 -15.22 2.37 -15.44
N ASN A 292 -15.74 3.57 -15.12
CA ASN A 292 -17.14 3.91 -15.31
C ASN A 292 -17.55 3.89 -16.80
N THR A 293 -16.67 4.36 -17.70
CA THR A 293 -16.91 4.29 -19.15
C THR A 293 -17.00 2.83 -19.61
N VAL A 294 -16.07 1.97 -19.18
CA VAL A 294 -16.12 0.53 -19.50
C VAL A 294 -17.42 -0.11 -19.00
N GLU A 295 -17.78 0.11 -17.74
CA GLU A 295 -19.00 -0.47 -17.15
C GLU A 295 -20.26 0.01 -17.87
N SER A 296 -20.33 1.29 -18.21
CA SER A 296 -21.45 1.89 -18.95
C SER A 296 -21.59 1.27 -20.35
N LEU A 297 -20.48 1.10 -21.07
CA LEU A 297 -20.48 0.47 -22.39
C LEU A 297 -20.88 -1.00 -22.32
N GLU A 298 -20.36 -1.76 -21.36
CA GLU A 298 -20.72 -3.16 -21.15
C GLU A 298 -22.23 -3.30 -20.84
N LYS A 299 -22.80 -2.42 -19.99
CA LYS A 299 -24.24 -2.39 -19.70
C LYS A 299 -25.07 -2.08 -20.96
N LYS A 300 -24.68 -1.07 -21.75
CA LYS A 300 -25.37 -0.74 -23.02
C LYS A 300 -25.39 -1.93 -23.99
N MET A 301 -24.29 -2.69 -24.06
CA MET A 301 -24.20 -3.88 -24.90
C MET A 301 -25.10 -5.01 -24.40
N GLN A 302 -25.12 -5.26 -23.09
CA GLN A 302 -25.98 -6.27 -22.47
C GLN A 302 -27.47 -5.94 -22.65
N SER A 303 -27.84 -4.66 -22.68
CA SER A 303 -29.22 -4.22 -22.92
C SER A 303 -29.61 -4.20 -24.41
N GLY A 304 -28.79 -4.72 -25.32
CA GLY A 304 -29.07 -4.77 -26.76
C GLY A 304 -28.86 -3.45 -27.51
N GLY A 305 -28.13 -2.51 -26.93
CA GLY A 305 -27.74 -1.26 -27.61
C GLY A 305 -26.80 -1.52 -28.79
N SER A 306 -27.08 -0.90 -29.93
CA SER A 306 -26.18 -0.95 -31.09
C SER A 306 -25.03 0.04 -30.89
N LEU A 307 -23.80 -0.48 -30.80
CA LEU A 307 -22.57 0.32 -30.79
C LEU A 307 -21.83 0.13 -32.14
N PRO A 308 -21.34 1.21 -32.77
CA PRO A 308 -20.69 1.12 -34.08
C PRO A 308 -19.36 0.37 -34.04
N GLY A 309 -19.02 -0.32 -35.14
CA GLY A 309 -17.73 -0.97 -35.34
C GLY A 309 -17.55 -2.29 -34.58
N ARG A 310 -16.38 -2.48 -33.93
CA ARG A 310 -16.03 -3.65 -33.12
C ARG A 310 -15.96 -3.30 -31.62
N PRO A 311 -17.10 -3.00 -30.96
CA PRO A 311 -17.12 -2.50 -29.59
C PRO A 311 -16.51 -3.49 -28.59
N MET A 312 -16.76 -4.80 -28.73
CA MET A 312 -16.18 -5.82 -27.84
C MET A 312 -14.65 -5.81 -27.86
N GLU A 313 -14.05 -5.76 -29.05
CA GLU A 313 -12.58 -5.77 -29.21
C GLU A 313 -11.96 -4.51 -28.59
N LYS A 314 -12.55 -3.35 -28.83
CA LYS A 314 -12.06 -2.07 -28.28
C LYS A 314 -12.17 -2.00 -26.77
N ILE A 315 -13.31 -2.44 -26.20
CA ILE A 315 -13.51 -2.49 -24.75
C ILE A 315 -12.54 -3.50 -24.12
N ALA A 316 -12.39 -4.69 -24.71
CA ALA A 316 -11.45 -5.69 -24.21
C ALA A 316 -9.99 -5.18 -24.23
N ASN A 317 -9.58 -4.51 -25.31
CA ASN A 317 -8.24 -3.91 -25.41
C ASN A 317 -8.05 -2.81 -24.35
N PHE A 318 -9.04 -1.95 -24.14
CA PHE A 318 -8.92 -0.91 -23.11
C PHE A 318 -8.92 -1.50 -21.70
N LYS A 319 -9.71 -2.53 -21.41
CA LYS A 319 -9.64 -3.27 -20.14
C LYS A 319 -8.26 -3.86 -19.92
N LYS A 320 -7.63 -4.39 -20.97
CA LYS A 320 -6.25 -4.87 -20.90
C LYS A 320 -5.29 -3.74 -20.53
N VAL A 321 -5.40 -2.57 -21.16
CA VAL A 321 -4.61 -1.37 -20.79
C VAL A 321 -4.83 -0.98 -19.33
N LEU A 322 -6.07 -0.96 -18.84
CA LEU A 322 -6.34 -0.64 -17.43
C LEU A 322 -5.77 -1.67 -16.44
N ARG A 323 -5.59 -2.92 -16.88
CA ARG A 323 -5.03 -4.00 -16.05
C ARG A 323 -3.51 -4.00 -16.07
N GLU A 324 -2.91 -3.74 -17.23
CA GLU A 324 -1.47 -3.89 -17.44
C GLU A 324 -0.71 -2.57 -17.36
N ASN A 325 -1.36 -1.44 -17.62
CA ASN A 325 -0.72 -0.13 -17.77
C ASN A 325 -1.47 0.96 -17.00
N SER A 326 -2.06 0.62 -15.84
CA SER A 326 -2.75 1.61 -15.01
C SER A 326 -1.81 2.71 -14.49
N ASP A 327 -0.50 2.48 -14.51
CA ASP A 327 0.57 3.40 -14.15
C ASP A 327 0.92 4.39 -15.27
N ASP A 328 0.48 4.15 -16.51
CA ASP A 328 0.67 5.03 -17.66
C ASP A 328 -0.59 5.89 -17.90
N MET A 329 -0.65 7.03 -17.19
CA MET A 329 -1.78 7.96 -17.29
C MET A 329 -2.00 8.52 -18.69
N GLU A 330 -0.93 8.74 -19.47
CA GLU A 330 -1.03 9.29 -20.83
C GLU A 330 -1.66 8.27 -21.78
N LEU A 331 -1.25 7.02 -21.69
CA LEU A 331 -1.83 5.92 -22.46
C LEU A 331 -3.32 5.72 -22.11
N ILE A 332 -3.66 5.71 -20.82
CA ILE A 332 -5.05 5.58 -20.37
C ILE A 332 -5.89 6.74 -20.92
N GLN A 333 -5.41 7.97 -20.79
CA GLN A 333 -6.13 9.16 -21.25
C GLN A 333 -6.33 9.14 -22.77
N THR A 334 -5.31 8.73 -23.53
CA THR A 334 -5.37 8.61 -25.00
C THR A 334 -6.38 7.55 -25.42
N GLN A 335 -6.36 6.37 -24.81
CA GLN A 335 -7.29 5.28 -25.14
C GLN A 335 -8.72 5.62 -24.71
N LEU A 336 -8.90 6.28 -23.56
CA LEU A 336 -10.20 6.74 -23.10
C LEU A 336 -10.81 7.77 -24.06
N ASN A 337 -10.02 8.76 -24.50
CA ASN A 337 -10.47 9.74 -25.50
C ASN A 337 -10.85 9.06 -26.82
N ALA A 338 -10.11 8.03 -27.24
CA ALA A 338 -10.45 7.26 -28.42
C ALA A 338 -11.77 6.49 -28.27
N LEU A 339 -12.07 5.94 -27.08
CA LEU A 339 -13.35 5.30 -26.79
C LEU A 339 -14.51 6.30 -26.75
N ASP A 340 -14.32 7.43 -26.09
CA ASP A 340 -15.34 8.49 -26.00
C ASP A 340 -15.65 9.07 -27.38
N ALA A 341 -14.66 9.24 -28.26
CA ALA A 341 -14.88 9.69 -29.64
C ALA A 341 -15.72 8.70 -30.48
N LEU A 342 -15.77 7.42 -30.07
CA LEU A 342 -16.49 6.37 -30.79
C LEU A 342 -17.88 6.08 -30.22
N PHE A 343 -18.05 6.23 -28.91
CA PHE A 343 -19.22 5.76 -28.18
C PHE A 343 -19.85 6.80 -27.23
N GLY A 344 -19.23 7.97 -27.11
CA GLY A 344 -19.65 9.09 -26.26
C GLY A 344 -20.85 9.86 -26.77
#